data_AF-A0A7K0QT68-F1
#
_entry.id   AF-A0A7K0QT68-F1
#
_cell.length_a   1.000
_cell.length_b   1.000
_cell.length_c   1.000
_cell.angle_alpha   90.00
_cell.angle_beta   90.00
_cell.angle_gamma   90.00
#
_symmetry.space_group_name_H-M   'P 1'
#
loop_
_entity.id
_entity.type
_entity.pdbx_description
1 polymer ?
#
loop_
_entity_poly.entity_id
_entity_poly.type
_entity_poly.pdbx_seq_one_letter_code
_entity_poly.pdbx_strand_id
1 'polypeptide(L)'
;MVDRSRIDAESRVPLDALLEAIPGGFNAIADIVQRREVVAGLQAAVAAVVPPNDRVTREDRRIPGPDGAPDTRVRIYRPKDV
;
A
#
# COMPACT_ATOMS: atom_id res chain seq x y z
N MET A 1 -13.71 25.65 -2.14
CA MET A 1 -12.52 24.89 -2.60
C MET A 1 -11.66 24.63 -1.38
N VAL A 2 -11.21 23.39 -1.15
CA VAL A 2 -10.35 23.07 0.02
C VAL A 2 -8.97 23.70 -0.21
N ASP A 3 -8.47 24.47 0.76
CA ASP A 3 -7.12 25.04 0.69
C ASP A 3 -6.06 23.94 0.76
N ARG A 4 -5.20 23.86 -0.26
CA ARG A 4 -4.09 22.91 -0.37
C ARG A 4 -2.71 23.59 -0.48
N SER A 5 -2.65 24.89 -0.23
CA SER A 5 -1.41 25.70 -0.31
C SER A 5 -0.30 25.21 0.62
N ARG A 6 -0.65 24.46 1.66
CA ARG A 6 0.28 23.89 2.65
C ARG A 6 0.81 22.50 2.30
N ILE A 7 0.27 21.84 1.29
CA ILE A 7 0.78 20.55 0.82
C ILE A 7 1.99 20.81 -0.07
N ASP A 8 3.02 19.99 0.03
CA ASP A 8 4.17 20.01 -0.88
C ASP A 8 3.72 19.96 -2.36
N ALA A 9 4.38 20.71 -3.23
CA ALA A 9 3.94 20.89 -4.61
C ALA A 9 3.95 19.57 -5.42
N GLU A 10 4.96 18.72 -5.21
CA GLU A 10 5.07 17.42 -5.88
C GLU A 10 3.99 16.46 -5.36
N SER A 11 3.68 16.53 -4.07
CA SER A 11 2.64 15.71 -3.43
C SER A 11 1.21 16.08 -3.84
N ARG A 12 0.97 17.31 -4.33
CA ARG A 12 -0.36 17.72 -4.82
C ARG A 12 -0.77 16.98 -6.09
N VAL A 13 0.17 16.73 -7.01
CA VAL A 13 -0.10 16.07 -8.29
C VAL A 13 -0.75 14.68 -8.10
N PRO A 14 -0.15 13.73 -7.33
CA PRO A 14 -0.79 12.43 -7.10
C PRO A 14 -2.04 12.52 -6.23
N LEU A 15 -2.15 13.51 -5.34
CA LEU A 15 -3.36 13.73 -4.55
C LEU A 15 -4.54 14.17 -5.43
N ASP A 16 -4.32 15.10 -6.35
CA ASP A 16 -5.37 15.58 -7.24
C ASP A 16 -5.81 14.46 -8.19
N ALA A 17 -4.87 13.68 -8.74
CA ALA A 17 -5.19 12.50 -9.55
C ALA A 17 -6.01 11.45 -8.76
N LEU A 18 -5.64 11.20 -7.49
CA LEU A 18 -6.40 10.29 -6.62
C LEU A 18 -7.82 10.79 -6.38
N LEU A 19 -7.99 12.09 -6.11
CA LEU A 19 -9.30 12.68 -5.81
C LEU A 19 -10.18 12.88 -7.05
N GLU A 20 -9.58 12.99 -8.23
CA GLU A 20 -10.29 12.93 -9.51
C GLU A 20 -10.84 11.51 -9.75
N ALA A 21 -10.01 10.48 -9.55
CA ALA A 21 -10.40 9.09 -9.71
C ALA A 21 -11.38 8.61 -8.62
N ILE A 22 -11.20 9.07 -7.38
CA ILE A 22 -12.00 8.68 -6.21
C ILE A 22 -12.36 9.94 -5.43
N PRO A 23 -13.48 10.62 -5.79
CA PRO A 23 -13.94 11.80 -5.07
C PRO A 23 -14.11 11.52 -3.57
N GLY A 24 -13.40 12.28 -2.73
CA GLY A 24 -13.38 12.08 -1.27
C GLY A 24 -12.42 10.98 -0.78
N GLY A 25 -11.67 10.35 -1.68
CA GLY A 25 -10.68 9.30 -1.39
C GLY A 25 -11.32 7.98 -0.95
N PHE A 26 -10.49 7.00 -0.58
CA PHE A 26 -10.96 5.65 -0.23
C PHE A 26 -12.03 5.64 0.88
N ASN A 27 -11.97 6.59 1.82
CA ASN A 27 -12.90 6.65 2.94
C ASN A 27 -14.30 7.13 2.56
N ALA A 28 -14.48 7.70 1.35
CA ALA A 28 -15.81 8.02 0.80
C ALA A 28 -16.57 6.77 0.32
N ILE A 29 -15.87 5.65 0.09
CA ILE A 29 -16.49 4.38 -0.30
C ILE A 29 -17.14 3.75 0.93
N ALA A 30 -18.47 3.83 1.05
CA ALA A 30 -19.20 3.39 2.24
C ALA A 30 -19.09 1.87 2.49
N ASP A 31 -19.15 1.07 1.43
CA ASP A 31 -19.04 -0.38 1.54
C ASP A 31 -17.60 -0.83 1.82
N ILE A 32 -17.42 -1.61 2.89
CA ILE A 32 -16.08 -2.03 3.33
C ILE A 32 -15.45 -3.07 2.41
N VAL A 33 -16.25 -3.91 1.73
CA VAL A 33 -15.74 -4.93 0.80
C VAL A 33 -15.22 -4.22 -0.45
N GLN A 34 -16.04 -3.35 -1.04
CA GLN A 34 -15.66 -2.52 -2.18
C GLN A 34 -14.43 -1.64 -1.86
N ARG A 35 -14.39 -1.02 -0.68
CA ARG A 35 -13.23 -0.21 -0.27
C ARG A 35 -11.94 -1.03 -0.25
N ARG A 36 -11.99 -2.26 0.30
CA ARG A 36 -10.84 -3.17 0.36
C ARG A 36 -10.38 -3.57 -1.04
N GLU A 37 -11.31 -3.85 -1.95
CA GLU A 37 -10.99 -4.19 -3.34
C GLU A 37 -10.29 -3.03 -4.07
N VAL A 38 -10.82 -1.81 -3.93
CA VAL A 38 -10.22 -0.61 -4.54
C VAL A 38 -8.81 -0.35 -4.00
N VAL A 39 -8.62 -0.45 -2.68
CA VAL A 39 -7.30 -0.28 -2.05
C VAL A 39 -6.33 -1.36 -2.52
N ALA A 40 -6.76 -2.64 -2.56
CA ALA A 40 -5.94 -3.75 -3.01
C ALA A 40 -5.53 -3.59 -4.49
N GLY A 41 -6.46 -3.13 -5.34
CA GLY A 41 -6.19 -2.85 -6.75
C GLY A 41 -5.11 -1.78 -6.94
N LEU A 42 -5.21 -0.67 -6.21
CA LEU A 42 -4.18 0.38 -6.29
C LEU A 42 -2.83 -0.10 -5.74
N GLN A 43 -2.82 -0.82 -4.61
CA GLN A 43 -1.58 -1.39 -4.06
C GLN A 43 -0.89 -2.34 -5.05
N ALA A 44 -1.66 -3.18 -5.75
CA ALA A 44 -1.12 -4.06 -6.79
C ALA A 44 -0.55 -3.28 -7.98
N ALA A 45 -1.24 -2.24 -8.44
CA ALA A 45 -0.76 -1.38 -9.52
C ALA A 45 0.55 -0.66 -9.16
N VAL A 46 0.65 -0.13 -7.94
CA VAL A 46 1.89 0.48 -7.44
C VAL A 46 3.01 -0.55 -7.32
N ALA A 47 2.73 -1.72 -6.74
CA ALA A 47 3.73 -2.79 -6.60
C ALA A 47 4.26 -3.30 -7.95
N ALA A 48 3.47 -3.23 -9.02
CA ALA A 48 3.87 -3.67 -10.35
C ALA A 48 4.92 -2.74 -11.01
N VAL A 49 4.97 -1.46 -10.61
CA VAL A 49 5.90 -0.48 -11.20
C VAL A 49 7.11 -0.17 -10.31
N VAL A 50 7.08 -0.58 -9.04
CA VAL A 50 8.21 -0.38 -8.11
C VAL A 50 9.24 -1.49 -8.35
N PRO A 51 10.47 -1.15 -8.81
CA PRO A 51 11.51 -2.15 -9.01
C PRO A 51 11.94 -2.75 -7.66
N PRO A 52 12.41 -4.01 -7.64
CA PRO A 52 12.98 -4.60 -6.44
C PRO A 52 14.20 -3.79 -5.99
N ASN A 53 14.40 -3.70 -4.67
CA ASN A 53 15.58 -3.05 -4.11
C ASN A 53 16.76 -4.03 -4.12
N ASP A 54 17.73 -3.78 -5.00
CA ASP A 54 18.89 -4.66 -5.18
C ASP A 54 19.84 -4.73 -3.98
N ARG A 55 19.67 -3.89 -2.96
CA ARG A 55 20.44 -3.93 -1.71
C ARG A 55 19.76 -4.75 -0.63
N VAL A 56 18.60 -5.34 -0.91
CA VAL A 56 17.77 -6.05 0.06
C VAL A 56 17.44 -7.45 -0.45
N THR A 57 17.60 -8.45 0.41
CA THR A 57 17.03 -9.79 0.19
C THR A 57 15.65 -9.88 0.82
N ARG A 58 14.77 -10.66 0.21
CA ARG A 58 13.39 -10.88 0.67
C ARG A 58 13.17 -12.37 0.88
N GLU A 59 12.65 -12.74 2.04
CA GLU A 59 12.32 -14.11 2.39
C GLU A 59 10.89 -14.17 2.95
N ASP A 60 10.05 -15.05 2.40
CA ASP A 60 8.69 -15.27 2.90
C ASP A 60 8.67 -16.56 3.73
N ARG A 61 8.19 -16.49 4.98
CA ARG A 61 8.03 -17.65 5.87
C ARG A 61 6.60 -17.75 6.39
N ARG A 62 6.23 -18.95 6.83
CA ARG A 62 5.08 -19.19 7.71
C ARG A 62 5.60 -19.52 9.10
N ILE A 63 5.09 -18.86 10.11
CA ILE A 63 5.39 -19.15 11.51
C ILE A 63 4.12 -19.67 12.20
N PRO A 64 4.25 -20.61 13.16
CA PRO A 64 3.11 -21.08 13.92
C PRO A 64 2.33 -19.91 14.53
N GLY A 65 1.01 -19.95 14.40
CA GLY A 65 0.13 -19.04 15.13
C GLY A 65 0.08 -19.41 16.62
N PRO A 66 -0.54 -18.56 17.46
CA PRO A 66 -0.98 -18.95 18.80
C PRO A 66 -1.88 -20.20 18.76
N ASP A 67 -2.09 -20.85 19.91
CA ASP A 67 -2.91 -22.06 20.00
C ASP A 67 -4.28 -21.88 19.32
N GLY A 68 -4.57 -22.77 18.37
CA GLY A 68 -5.82 -22.77 17.59
C GLY A 68 -5.89 -21.75 16.44
N ALA A 69 -4.88 -20.89 16.27
CA ALA A 69 -4.80 -19.93 15.16
C ALA A 69 -4.00 -20.49 13.97
N PRO A 70 -4.32 -20.07 12.73
CA PRO A 70 -3.55 -20.47 11.56
C PRO A 70 -2.13 -19.90 11.55
N ASP A 71 -1.25 -20.53 10.79
CA ASP A 71 0.10 -20.02 10.55
C ASP A 71 0.09 -18.59 10.01
N THR A 72 0.94 -17.75 10.58
CA THR A 72 1.12 -16.36 10.18
C THR A 72 2.18 -16.27 9.08
N ARG A 73 1.86 -15.57 7.99
CA ARG A 73 2.84 -15.24 6.95
C ARG A 73 3.69 -14.06 7.41
N VAL A 74 5.00 -14.20 7.37
CA VAL A 74 5.97 -13.13 7.61
C VAL A 74 6.85 -12.94 6.38
N ARG A 75 7.12 -11.68 6.04
CA ARG A 75 8.08 -11.30 5.00
C ARG A 75 9.27 -10.62 5.67
N ILE A 76 10.42 -11.26 5.57
CA ILE A 76 11.66 -10.81 6.19
C ILE A 76 12.50 -10.13 5.12
N TYR A 77 12.93 -8.91 5.42
CA TYR A 77 13.86 -8.15 4.58
C TYR A 77 15.19 -8.07 5.30
N ARG A 78 16.29 -8.36 4.60
CA ARG A 78 17.65 -8.19 5.14
C ARG A 78 18.48 -7.37 4.15
N PRO A 79 19.37 -6.47 4.61
CA PRO A 79 20.38 -5.91 3.73
C PRO A 79 21.20 -7.05 3.12
N LYS A 80 21.62 -6.91 1.87
CA LYS A 80 22.69 -7.75 1.33
C LYS A 80 23.99 -7.33 2.03
N ASP A 81 24.81 -8.31 2.39
CA ASP A 81 26.18 -8.03 2.82
C ASP A 81 26.87 -7.28 1.67
N VAL A 82 27.37 -6.07 1.97
CA VAL A 82 27.98 -5.15 1.01
C VAL A 82 29.40 -5.60 0.69
#